data_AF-A0A5J4VY89-F1
#
_entry.id   AF-A0A5J4VY89-F1
#
_cell.length_a   1.000
_cell.length_b   1.000
_cell.length_c   1.000
_cell.angle_alpha   90.00
_cell.angle_beta   90.00
_cell.angle_gamma   90.00
#
_symmetry.space_group_name_H-M   'P 1'
#
loop_
_entity.id
_entity.type
_entity.pdbx_description
1 polymer ?
#
loop_
_entity_poly.entity_id
_entity_poly.type
_entity_poly.pdbx_seq_one_letter_code
_entity_poly.pdbx_strand_id
1 'polypeptide(L)'
;MIEGGIWKKIENQVPFSAQEIIDYYYSQVEINIGCKGGNMPNSFDYVIENNGMLNEECYKFEDKDQSCQTDKYNKTCERTEIRGIFNVSQGDEDDQAIGLINYGRVGAGIDISASDFKQYRSEQKKEFWVIQNSLGISWGENGLMQLARHSQDRCGISSYAFAAVV
;
A
#
# COMPACT_ATOMS: atom_id res chain seq x y z
N MET A 1 -0.78 1.41 -3.52
CA MET A 1 0.18 2.26 -4.27
C MET A 1 0.38 1.79 -5.71
N ILE A 2 0.73 0.52 -5.96
CA ILE A 2 0.88 -0.02 -7.34
C ILE A 2 -0.38 0.23 -8.17
N GLU A 3 -1.55 -0.14 -7.65
CA GLU A 3 -2.86 0.14 -8.28
C GLU A 3 -3.05 1.62 -8.64
N GLY A 4 -2.60 2.53 -7.77
CA GLY A 4 -2.70 3.97 -7.97
C GLY A 4 -1.79 4.48 -9.07
N GLY A 5 -0.57 3.94 -9.15
CA GLY A 5 0.35 4.25 -10.24
C GLY A 5 -0.15 3.72 -11.59
N ILE A 6 -0.68 2.50 -11.62
CA ILE A 6 -1.27 1.92 -12.83
C ILE A 6 -2.48 2.74 -13.28
N TRP A 7 -3.40 3.06 -12.37
CA TRP A 7 -4.55 3.89 -12.70
C TRP A 7 -4.14 5.24 -13.31
N LYS A 8 -3.09 5.88 -12.79
CA LYS A 8 -2.57 7.14 -13.36
C LYS A 8 -2.08 6.98 -14.81
N LYS A 9 -1.57 5.80 -15.19
CA LYS A 9 -1.05 5.54 -16.54
C LYS A 9 -2.13 5.18 -17.56
N ILE A 10 -3.09 4.35 -17.15
CA ILE A 10 -4.04 3.71 -18.08
C ILE A 10 -5.51 4.05 -17.79
N GLU A 11 -5.77 4.88 -16.78
CA GLU A 11 -7.12 5.29 -16.33
C GLU A 11 -8.07 4.12 -16.00
N ASN A 12 -7.50 2.95 -15.68
CA ASN A 12 -8.24 1.75 -15.34
C ASN A 12 -7.85 1.21 -13.97
N GLN A 13 -8.84 0.71 -13.23
CA GLN A 13 -8.61 0.10 -11.93
C GLN A 13 -8.31 -1.39 -12.11
N VAL A 14 -7.14 -1.81 -11.67
CA VAL A 14 -6.72 -3.20 -11.67
C VAL A 14 -6.39 -3.58 -10.23
N PRO A 15 -7.28 -4.30 -9.52
CA PRO A 15 -7.00 -4.79 -8.18
C PRO A 15 -5.90 -5.84 -8.21
N PHE A 16 -4.94 -5.75 -7.29
CA PHE A 16 -3.80 -6.67 -7.25
C PHE A 16 -3.82 -7.59 -6.03
N SER A 17 -3.25 -8.79 -6.19
CA SER A 17 -3.26 -9.83 -5.16
C SER A 17 -2.37 -9.46 -3.97
N ALA A 18 -2.99 -9.11 -2.85
CA ALA A 18 -2.28 -9.01 -1.58
C ALA A 18 -1.85 -10.41 -1.07
N GLN A 19 -2.62 -11.45 -1.38
CA GLN A 19 -2.35 -12.81 -0.90
C GLN A 19 -1.10 -13.43 -1.52
N GLU A 20 -0.80 -13.12 -2.78
CA GLU A 20 0.44 -13.57 -3.42
C GLU A 20 1.67 -13.12 -2.62
N ILE A 21 1.68 -11.87 -2.16
CA ILE A 21 2.75 -11.33 -1.32
C ILE A 21 2.78 -12.03 0.04
N ILE A 22 1.62 -12.18 0.69
CA ILE A 22 1.51 -12.86 2.00
C ILE A 22 2.08 -14.27 1.93
N ASP A 23 1.66 -15.04 0.92
CA ASP A 23 2.02 -16.45 0.80
C ASP A 23 3.48 -16.66 0.35
N TYR A 24 4.05 -15.72 -0.41
CA TYR A 24 5.48 -15.75 -0.76
C TYR A 24 6.36 -15.62 0.48
N TYR A 25 5.98 -14.76 1.43
CA TYR A 25 6.72 -14.54 2.65
C TYR A 25 6.40 -15.52 3.78
N TYR A 26 5.42 -16.42 3.60
CA TYR A 26 5.06 -17.43 4.60
C TYR A 26 6.26 -18.27 5.07
N SER A 27 7.20 -18.60 4.17
CA SER A 27 8.42 -19.35 4.51
C SER A 27 9.63 -18.46 4.86
N GLN A 28 9.50 -17.12 4.74
CA GLN A 28 10.56 -16.13 4.92
C GLN A 28 10.26 -15.20 6.10
N VAL A 29 9.97 -15.82 7.24
CA VAL A 29 9.45 -15.21 8.47
C VAL A 29 10.34 -14.08 9.02
N GLU A 30 11.64 -14.07 8.69
CA GLU A 30 12.57 -13.00 9.12
C GLU A 30 12.38 -11.68 8.35
N ILE A 31 11.67 -11.69 7.22
CA ILE A 31 11.55 -10.55 6.29
C ILE A 31 10.15 -9.95 6.31
N ASN A 32 9.11 -10.81 6.27
CA ASN A 32 7.69 -10.47 6.36
C ASN A 32 6.97 -11.68 6.99
N ILE A 33 5.97 -11.44 7.82
CA ILE A 33 5.34 -12.46 8.67
C ILE A 33 3.88 -12.69 8.28
N GLY A 34 3.58 -12.58 6.99
CA GLY A 34 2.22 -12.72 6.45
C GLY A 34 1.20 -11.85 7.18
N CYS A 35 0.16 -12.46 7.73
CA CYS A 35 -0.90 -11.80 8.49
C CYS A 35 -0.43 -11.15 9.80
N LYS A 36 0.80 -11.42 10.27
CA LYS A 36 1.36 -10.80 11.49
C LYS A 36 2.14 -9.51 11.21
N GLY A 37 2.20 -9.08 9.96
CA GLY A 37 2.80 -7.81 9.55
C GLY A 37 4.02 -7.99 8.64
N GLY A 38 4.50 -6.87 8.12
CA GLY A 38 5.59 -6.85 7.17
C GLY A 38 6.13 -5.45 6.91
N ASN A 39 7.27 -5.40 6.22
CA ASN A 39 7.93 -4.24 5.68
C ASN A 39 7.58 -4.13 4.19
N MET A 40 6.92 -3.05 3.82
CA MET A 40 6.36 -2.86 2.50
C MET A 40 7.42 -2.77 1.38
N PRO A 41 8.54 -2.01 1.53
CA PRO A 41 9.71 -2.10 0.66
C PRO A 41 10.17 -3.53 0.33
N ASN A 42 10.23 -4.42 1.32
CA ASN A 42 10.61 -5.81 1.04
C ASN A 42 9.64 -6.46 0.05
N SER A 43 8.32 -6.23 0.21
CA SER A 43 7.31 -6.73 -0.72
C SER A 43 7.50 -6.22 -2.15
N PHE A 44 8.10 -5.05 -2.36
CA PHE A 44 8.44 -4.55 -3.69
C PHE A 44 9.62 -5.28 -4.32
N ASP A 45 10.63 -5.66 -3.54
CA ASP A 45 11.74 -6.47 -4.02
C ASP A 45 11.23 -7.78 -4.59
N TYR A 46 10.27 -8.44 -3.92
CA TYR A 46 9.60 -9.62 -4.47
C TYR A 46 8.93 -9.35 -5.83
N VAL A 47 8.18 -8.26 -5.96
CA VAL A 47 7.48 -7.95 -7.22
C VAL A 47 8.49 -7.68 -8.34
N ILE A 48 9.62 -7.04 -8.05
CA ILE A 48 10.69 -6.80 -9.04
C ILE A 48 11.36 -8.12 -9.43
N GLU A 49 11.74 -8.95 -8.46
CA GLU A 49 12.43 -10.22 -8.67
C GLU A 49 11.55 -11.27 -9.34
N ASN A 50 10.23 -11.23 -9.11
CA ASN A 50 9.26 -12.18 -9.67
C ASN A 50 8.58 -11.67 -10.95
N ASN A 51 9.20 -10.72 -11.66
CA ASN A 51 8.71 -10.16 -12.92
C ASN A 51 7.26 -9.66 -12.84
N GLY A 52 6.93 -8.95 -11.77
CA GLY A 52 5.63 -8.35 -11.54
C GLY A 52 4.76 -9.11 -10.53
N MET A 53 3.48 -8.73 -10.47
CA MET A 53 2.48 -9.31 -9.57
C MET A 53 1.19 -9.70 -10.30
N LEU A 54 0.46 -10.65 -9.73
CA LEU A 54 -0.84 -11.10 -10.23
C LEU A 54 -1.96 -10.16 -9.78
N ASN A 55 -3.00 -10.07 -10.62
CA ASN A 55 -4.22 -9.39 -10.25
C ASN A 55 -5.06 -10.23 -9.25
N GLU A 56 -6.04 -9.60 -8.61
CA GLU A 56 -6.91 -10.22 -7.61
C GLU A 56 -7.76 -11.37 -8.18
N GLU A 57 -8.13 -11.31 -9.46
CA GLU A 57 -8.88 -12.39 -10.12
C GLU A 57 -8.04 -13.66 -10.28
N CYS A 58 -6.75 -13.47 -10.53
CA CYS A 58 -5.76 -14.53 -10.70
C CYS A 58 -5.33 -15.14 -9.37
N TYR A 59 -5.24 -14.35 -8.29
CA TYR A 59 -4.85 -14.83 -6.96
C TYR A 59 -5.65 -14.09 -5.88
N LYS A 60 -6.78 -14.67 -5.46
CA LYS A 60 -7.71 -14.04 -4.52
C LYS A 60 -7.19 -13.98 -3.09
N PHE A 61 -7.63 -12.95 -2.36
CA PHE A 61 -7.42 -12.82 -0.93
C PHE A 61 -8.15 -13.92 -0.14
N GLU A 62 -7.41 -14.60 0.75
CA GLU A 62 -7.92 -15.71 1.58
C GLU A 62 -7.81 -15.42 3.10
N ASP A 63 -7.34 -14.22 3.49
CA ASP A 63 -7.21 -13.75 4.88
C ASP A 63 -6.55 -14.76 5.84
N LYS A 64 -5.54 -15.47 5.35
CA LYS A 64 -4.82 -16.49 6.12
C LYS A 64 -3.40 -16.66 5.63
N ASP A 65 -2.54 -17.10 6.53
CA ASP A 65 -1.18 -17.53 6.22
C ASP A 65 -1.19 -18.92 5.59
N GLN A 66 -0.63 -19.07 4.40
CA GLN A 66 -0.43 -20.36 3.74
C GLN A 66 0.81 -20.33 2.83
N SER A 67 1.33 -21.51 2.48
CA SER A 67 2.42 -21.59 1.50
C SER A 67 1.97 -21.05 0.13
N CYS A 68 2.86 -20.37 -0.59
CA CYS A 68 2.64 -19.90 -1.96
C CYS A 68 2.07 -21.01 -2.86
N GLN A 69 0.94 -20.72 -3.50
CA GLN A 69 0.18 -21.68 -4.30
C GLN A 69 0.43 -21.50 -5.81
N THR A 70 1.68 -21.32 -6.26
CA THR A 70 2.01 -20.97 -7.67
C THR A 70 1.35 -21.87 -8.72
N ASP A 71 1.13 -23.15 -8.40
CA ASP A 71 0.52 -24.13 -9.31
C ASP A 71 -1.01 -24.05 -9.41
N LYS A 72 -1.66 -23.32 -8.49
CA LYS A 72 -3.13 -23.23 -8.36
C LYS A 72 -3.73 -22.22 -9.34
N TYR A 73 -2.92 -21.36 -9.95
CA TYR A 73 -3.40 -20.19 -10.66
C TYR A 73 -3.25 -20.29 -12.17
N ASN A 74 -4.13 -19.55 -12.85
CA ASN A 74 -4.29 -19.68 -14.28
C ASN A 74 -3.00 -19.27 -15.01
N LYS A 75 -2.41 -20.20 -15.78
CA LYS A 75 -1.19 -19.96 -16.57
C LYS A 75 -1.34 -18.85 -17.62
N THR A 76 -2.55 -18.39 -17.90
CA THR A 76 -2.81 -17.24 -18.79
C THR A 76 -2.80 -15.90 -18.06
N CYS A 77 -2.55 -15.87 -16.75
CA CYS A 77 -2.51 -14.64 -15.98
C CYS A 77 -1.24 -13.85 -16.30
N GLU A 78 -1.41 -12.63 -16.80
CA GLU A 78 -0.34 -11.68 -16.99
C GLU A 78 0.11 -11.08 -15.65
N ARG A 79 1.42 -10.89 -15.49
CA ARG A 79 2.00 -10.21 -14.34
C ARG A 79 2.22 -8.75 -14.69
N THR A 80 1.87 -7.86 -13.77
CA THR A 80 2.16 -6.43 -13.92
C THR A 80 3.49 -6.09 -13.27
N GLU A 81 4.45 -5.70 -14.10
CA GLU A 81 5.77 -5.28 -13.64
C GLU A 81 5.74 -3.90 -12.97
N ILE A 82 6.67 -3.72 -12.04
CA ILE A 82 7.02 -2.42 -11.49
C ILE A 82 8.49 -2.16 -11.80
N ARG A 83 8.85 -0.90 -12.01
CA ARG A 83 10.20 -0.47 -12.38
C ARG A 83 11.06 -0.07 -11.19
N GLY A 84 10.43 0.19 -10.04
CA GLY A 84 11.13 0.54 -8.81
C GLY A 84 10.24 1.25 -7.80
N ILE A 85 10.89 1.89 -6.83
CA ILE A 85 10.25 2.60 -5.72
C ILE A 85 10.83 4.02 -5.67
N PHE A 86 9.95 5.00 -5.52
CA PHE A 86 10.32 6.34 -5.11
C PHE A 86 10.21 6.43 -3.58
N ASN A 87 11.32 6.69 -2.90
CA ASN A 87 11.36 6.86 -1.45
C ASN A 87 11.16 8.34 -1.11
N VAL A 88 10.20 8.64 -0.25
CA VAL A 88 9.99 9.98 0.27
C VAL A 88 11.08 10.28 1.30
N SER A 89 11.64 11.48 1.23
CA SER A 89 12.58 11.99 2.23
C SER A 89 11.90 12.04 3.59
N GLN A 90 12.56 11.48 4.62
CA GLN A 90 11.94 11.29 5.93
C GLN A 90 11.39 12.59 6.51
N GLY A 91 10.09 12.61 6.79
CA GLY A 91 9.38 13.75 7.38
C GLY A 91 9.08 14.89 6.40
N ASP A 92 9.39 14.72 5.11
CA ASP A 92 9.16 15.72 4.08
C ASP A 92 7.77 15.54 3.43
N GLU A 93 6.80 16.26 3.97
CA GLU A 93 5.42 16.28 3.46
C GLU A 93 5.32 16.86 2.03
N ASP A 94 6.27 17.68 1.59
CA ASP A 94 6.29 18.24 0.24
C ASP A 94 6.88 17.24 -0.76
N ASP A 95 7.93 16.50 -0.38
CA ASP A 95 8.46 15.38 -1.18
C ASP A 95 7.43 14.24 -1.29
N GLN A 96 6.62 14.01 -0.24
CA GLN A 96 5.47 13.12 -0.32
C GLN A 96 4.44 13.59 -1.35
N ALA A 97 4.17 14.90 -1.42
CA ALA A 97 3.27 15.48 -2.42
C ALA A 97 3.83 15.34 -3.85
N ILE A 98 5.15 15.50 -4.02
CA ILE A 98 5.85 15.25 -5.29
C ILE A 98 5.67 13.78 -5.71
N GLY A 99 5.85 12.85 -4.77
CA GLY A 99 5.60 11.42 -5.00
C GLY A 99 4.17 11.16 -5.48
N LEU A 100 3.18 11.78 -4.82
CA LEU A 100 1.77 11.67 -5.20
C LEU A 100 1.50 12.18 -6.62
N ILE A 101 2.05 13.34 -6.97
CA ILE A 101 1.88 13.98 -8.28
C ILE A 101 2.52 13.14 -9.38
N ASN A 102 3.73 12.62 -9.17
CA ASN A 102 4.48 11.95 -10.21
C ASN A 102 4.11 10.47 -10.37
N TYR A 103 3.82 9.76 -9.29
CA TYR A 103 3.69 8.31 -9.27
C TYR A 103 2.30 7.81 -8.86
N GLY A 104 1.38 8.70 -8.48
CA GLY A 104 0.07 8.32 -7.98
C GLY A 104 0.11 7.98 -6.48
N ARG A 105 -0.79 7.10 -6.02
CA ARG A 105 -0.98 6.85 -4.57
C ARG A 105 0.32 6.45 -3.88
N VAL A 106 0.66 7.16 -2.80
CA VAL A 106 1.81 6.89 -1.92
C VAL A 106 1.38 5.92 -0.81
N GLY A 107 2.17 4.88 -0.57
CA GLY A 107 2.04 4.05 0.64
C GLY A 107 2.76 4.72 1.80
N ALA A 108 2.15 4.73 2.99
CA ALA A 108 2.71 5.36 4.17
C ALA A 108 2.42 4.56 5.43
N GLY A 109 3.41 4.46 6.33
CA GLY A 109 3.21 4.01 7.70
C GLY A 109 2.81 5.20 8.58
N ILE A 110 1.80 5.02 9.44
CA ILE A 110 1.39 6.03 10.42
C ILE A 110 1.27 5.42 11.82
N ASP A 111 1.59 6.22 12.83
CA ASP A 111 1.29 5.88 14.22
C ASP A 111 -0.21 6.04 14.50
N ILE A 112 -0.86 4.91 14.76
CA ILE A 112 -2.29 4.80 15.08
C ILE A 112 -2.57 4.53 16.56
N SER A 113 -1.54 4.62 17.42
CA SER A 113 -1.65 4.32 18.85
C SER A 113 -2.53 5.32 19.61
N ALA A 114 -2.76 6.51 19.05
CA ALA A 114 -3.63 7.51 19.63
C ALA A 114 -5.09 7.00 19.70
N SER A 115 -5.72 7.17 20.86
CA SER A 115 -7.13 6.80 21.13
C SER A 115 -8.10 7.36 20.10
N ASP A 116 -7.79 8.53 19.56
CA ASP A 116 -8.65 9.30 18.67
C ASP A 116 -8.75 8.68 17.28
N PHE A 117 -7.79 7.80 16.91
CA PHE A 117 -7.86 7.05 15.64
C PHE A 117 -9.06 6.10 15.61
N LYS A 118 -9.39 5.45 16.74
CA LYS A 118 -10.51 4.51 16.83
C LYS A 118 -11.88 5.18 16.68
N GLN A 119 -11.97 6.48 16.93
CA GLN A 119 -13.20 7.25 16.89
C GLN A 119 -13.12 8.42 15.91
N TYR A 120 -12.33 8.27 14.84
CA TYR A 120 -12.12 9.32 13.87
C TYR A 120 -13.46 9.90 13.36
N ARG A 121 -13.56 11.23 13.40
CA ARG A 121 -14.59 12.02 12.72
C ARG A 121 -13.91 13.16 11.98
N SER A 122 -14.44 13.54 10.83
CA SER A 122 -13.86 14.64 10.07
C SER A 122 -14.04 15.98 10.78
N GLU A 123 -13.01 16.80 10.64
CA GLU A 123 -13.01 18.20 11.03
C GLU A 123 -12.61 19.01 9.80
N GLN A 124 -13.10 20.25 9.67
CA GLN A 124 -12.70 21.13 8.57
C GLN A 124 -11.24 21.58 8.77
N LYS A 125 -10.31 20.89 8.11
CA LYS A 125 -8.89 21.24 8.07
C LYS A 125 -8.61 22.10 6.83
N LYS A 126 -7.77 23.13 6.96
CA LYS A 126 -7.35 23.97 5.82
C LYS A 126 -6.53 23.21 4.80
N GLU A 127 -5.69 22.28 5.26
CA GLU A 127 -4.89 21.39 4.42
C GLU A 127 -4.77 20.01 5.08
N PHE A 128 -4.93 18.96 4.28
CA PHE A 128 -4.96 17.58 4.78
C PHE A 128 -4.55 16.56 3.72
N TRP A 129 -4.03 15.44 4.21
CA TRP A 129 -3.91 14.19 3.47
C TRP A 129 -5.23 13.43 3.50
N VAL A 130 -5.67 12.92 2.35
CA VAL A 130 -6.72 11.90 2.27
C VAL A 130 -6.05 10.54 2.31
N ILE A 131 -6.32 9.78 3.37
CA ILE A 131 -5.72 8.47 3.60
C ILE A 131 -6.79 7.41 3.43
N GLN A 132 -6.51 6.41 2.60
CA GLN A 132 -7.31 5.20 2.48
C GLN A 132 -6.77 4.14 3.44
N ASN A 133 -7.63 3.55 4.26
CA ASN A 133 -7.27 2.45 5.15
C ASN A 133 -7.61 1.08 4.55
N SER A 134 -7.28 0.03 5.31
CA SER A 134 -7.65 -1.36 5.03
C SER A 134 -8.62 -1.96 6.06
N LEU A 135 -9.32 -1.12 6.85
CA LEU A 135 -10.28 -1.55 7.88
C LEU A 135 -11.72 -1.70 7.35
N GLY A 136 -11.91 -1.52 6.04
CA GLY A 136 -13.21 -1.60 5.38
C GLY A 136 -13.98 -0.29 5.36
N ILE A 137 -15.01 -0.24 4.53
CA ILE A 137 -15.78 0.98 4.24
C ILE A 137 -16.64 1.47 5.42
N SER A 138 -16.88 0.63 6.42
CA SER A 138 -17.67 0.99 7.61
C SER A 138 -16.89 1.86 8.60
N TRP A 139 -15.56 1.96 8.45
CA TRP A 139 -14.72 2.78 9.29
C TRP A 139 -14.51 4.18 8.69
N GLY A 140 -14.46 5.20 9.54
CA GLY A 140 -14.18 6.59 9.13
C GLY A 140 -15.20 7.12 8.12
N GLU A 141 -14.71 7.75 7.06
CA GLU A 141 -15.54 8.25 5.95
C GLU A 141 -15.44 7.31 4.75
N ASN A 142 -16.24 6.25 4.72
CA ASN A 142 -16.20 5.23 3.67
C ASN A 142 -14.82 4.54 3.53
N GLY A 143 -14.14 4.28 4.64
CA GLY A 143 -12.77 3.74 4.67
C GLY A 143 -11.67 4.79 4.52
N LEU A 144 -12.03 6.07 4.48
CA LEU A 144 -11.09 7.19 4.38
C LEU A 144 -10.94 7.95 5.71
N MET A 145 -9.82 8.65 5.85
CA MET A 145 -9.61 9.67 6.89
C MET A 145 -8.86 10.88 6.34
N GLN A 146 -9.06 12.02 6.99
CA GLN A 146 -8.30 13.24 6.76
C GLN A 146 -7.28 13.46 7.89
N LEU A 147 -5.99 13.48 7.53
CA LEU A 147 -4.90 13.80 8.45
C LEU A 147 -4.38 15.20 8.15
N ALA A 148 -4.08 16.00 9.19
CA ALA A 148 -3.60 17.37 8.96
C ALA A 148 -2.25 17.33 8.22
N ARG A 149 -2.14 18.13 7.16
CA ARG A 149 -0.91 18.31 6.39
C ARG A 149 -0.14 19.54 6.88
N HIS A 150 1.18 19.54 6.73
CA HIS A 150 2.09 20.58 7.24
C HIS A 150 1.91 20.80 8.75
N SER A 151 1.74 19.68 9.45
CA SER A 151 1.45 19.65 10.88
C SER A 151 2.56 18.92 11.63
N GLN A 152 3.82 19.23 11.26
CA GLN A 152 5.03 18.61 11.82
C GLN A 152 5.07 17.09 11.61
N ASP A 153 4.82 16.63 10.38
CA ASP A 153 4.78 15.20 10.04
C ASP A 153 3.87 14.41 11.00
N ARG A 154 2.63 14.88 11.13
CA ARG A 154 1.69 14.35 12.13
C ARG A 154 1.53 12.84 11.95
N CYS A 155 1.66 12.09 13.05
CA CYS A 155 1.64 10.63 13.06
C CYS A 155 2.74 9.95 12.22
N GLY A 156 3.76 10.69 11.77
CA GLY A 156 4.84 10.16 10.94
C GLY A 156 4.42 9.83 9.50
N ILE A 157 3.39 10.49 8.97
CA ILE A 157 2.82 10.21 7.64
C ILE A 157 3.84 10.26 6.49
N SER A 158 4.90 11.06 6.62
CA SER A 158 6.02 11.18 5.69
C SER A 158 7.30 10.53 6.21
N SER A 159 7.30 10.00 7.43
CA SER A 159 8.48 9.34 8.02
C SER A 159 8.78 7.98 7.38
N TYR A 160 7.76 7.30 6.87
CA TYR A 160 7.90 6.01 6.18
C TYR A 160 6.93 5.94 4.99
N ALA A 161 7.26 6.68 3.93
CA ALA A 161 6.43 6.84 2.76
C ALA A 161 7.16 6.55 1.46
N PHE A 162 6.48 5.93 0.50
CA PHE A 162 7.06 5.53 -0.78
C PHE A 162 5.99 5.32 -1.84
N ALA A 163 6.35 5.49 -3.11
CA ALA A 163 5.46 5.33 -4.27
C ALA A 163 6.00 4.29 -5.25
N ALA A 164 5.10 3.60 -5.94
CA ALA A 164 5.48 2.60 -6.94
C ALA A 164 5.82 3.32 -8.24
N VAL A 165 7.02 3.09 -8.77
CA VAL A 165 7.36 3.50 -10.12
C VAL A 165 6.91 2.36 -11.03
N VAL A 166 5.71 2.46 -11.55
CA VAL A 166 5.17 1.52 -12.54
C VAL A 166 5.63 1.89 -13.94
#